data_AF-A0A7Y3GK52-F1
#
_entry.id   AF-A0A7Y3GK52-F1
#
_cell.length_a   1.000
_cell.length_b   1.000
_cell.length_c   1.000
_cell.angle_alpha   90.00
_cell.angle_beta   90.00
_cell.angle_gamma   90.00
#
_symmetry.space_group_name_H-M   'P 1'
#
loop_
_entity.id
_entity.type
_entity.pdbx_description
1 polymer ?
#
loop_
_entity_poly.entity_id
_entity_poly.type
_entity_poly.pdbx_seq_one_letter_code
_entity_poly.pdbx_strand_id
1 'polypeptide(L)' 'MEAIKTLSRWIDTINEWVGRGVGWVTLGLVLVVFTDVVMRYLFNTSYVFTQELEWHLFGFIFLIG' A
#
# COMPACT_ATOMS: atom_id res chain seq x y z
N MET A 1 11.10 3.87 -35.19
CA MET A 1 10.00 4.48 -34.41
C MET A 1 9.13 3.44 -33.69
N GLU A 2 8.98 2.22 -34.22
CA GLU A 2 8.18 1.16 -33.57
C GLU A 2 8.77 0.69 -32.21
N ALA A 3 10.10 0.58 -32.09
CA ALA A 3 10.76 0.13 -30.86
C ALA A 3 10.46 1.02 -29.63
N ILE A 4 10.34 2.34 -29.83
CA ILE A 4 10.06 3.30 -28.75
C ILE A 4 8.60 3.17 -28.28
N LYS A 5 7.66 2.94 -29.21
CA LYS A 5 6.24 2.70 -28.87
C LYS A 5 6.05 1.41 -28.09
N THR A 6 6.74 0.33 -28.48
CA THR A 6 6.68 -0.94 -27.73
C THR A 6 7.26 -0.79 -26.33
N LEU A 7 8.38 -0.08 -26.18
CA LEU A 7 8.99 0.18 -24.88
C LEU A 7 8.06 1.02 -23.98
N SER A 8 7.45 2.07 -24.52
CA SER A 8 6.50 2.93 -23.79
C SER A 8 5.29 2.13 -23.31
N ARG A 9 4.68 1.30 -24.16
CA ARG A 9 3.54 0.45 -23.75
C ARG A 9 3.92 -0.53 -22.65
N TRP A 10 5.15 -1.04 -22.68
CA TRP A 10 5.63 -1.97 -21.66
C TRP A 10 5.78 -1.27 -20.30
N ILE A 11 6.34 -0.06 -20.30
CA ILE A 11 6.46 0.78 -19.10
C ILE A 11 5.07 1.18 -18.58
N ASP A 12 4.15 1.60 -19.46
CA ASP A 12 2.78 1.95 -19.08
C ASP A 12 2.05 0.76 -18.45
N THR A 13 2.21 -0.44 -19.01
CA THR A 13 1.59 -1.66 -18.46
C THR A 13 2.14 -1.98 -17.07
N ILE A 14 3.45 -1.84 -16.86
CA ILE A 14 4.05 -2.04 -15.53
C ILE A 14 3.53 -0.99 -14.55
N ASN A 15 3.47 0.27 -14.96
CA ASN A 15 3.03 1.36 -14.10
C ASN A 15 1.56 1.21 -13.70
N GLU A 16 0.69 0.80 -14.63
CA GLU A 16 -0.70 0.46 -14.31
C GLU A 16 -0.81 -0.73 -13.33
N TRP A 17 0.04 -1.74 -13.48
CA TRP A 17 0.04 -2.91 -12.60
C TRP A 17 0.53 -2.55 -11.20
N VAL A 18 1.60 -1.77 -11.11
CA VAL A 18 2.17 -1.24 -9.87
C VAL A 18 1.15 -0.35 -9.17
N GLY A 19 0.57 0.64 -9.86
CA GLY A 19 -0.44 1.53 -9.29
C GLY A 19 -1.68 0.78 -8.79
N ARG A 20 -2.12 -0.25 -9.51
CA ARG A 20 -3.23 -1.11 -9.07
C ARG A 20 -2.87 -1.94 -7.84
N GLY A 21 -1.65 -2.48 -7.79
CA GLY A 21 -1.11 -3.18 -6.62
C GLY A 21 -1.02 -2.29 -5.40
N VAL A 22 -0.46 -1.09 -5.55
CA VAL A 22 -0.39 -0.07 -4.49
C VAL A 22 -1.78 0.26 -3.96
N GLY A 23 -2.76 0.47 -4.84
CA GLY A 23 -4.15 0.73 -4.44
C GLY A 23 -4.73 -0.37 -3.53
N TRP A 24 -4.47 -1.64 -3.82
CA TRP A 24 -4.87 -2.75 -2.95
C TRP A 24 -4.13 -2.74 -1.60
N VAL A 25 -2.83 -2.44 -1.60
CA VAL A 25 -2.04 -2.35 -0.37
C VAL A 25 -2.51 -1.18 0.51
N THR A 26 -2.84 -0.03 -0.09
CA THR A 26 -3.42 1.11 0.62
C THR A 26 -4.75 0.77 1.27
N LEU A 27 -5.61 0.01 0.59
CA LEU A 27 -6.88 -0.46 1.17
C LEU A 27 -6.63 -1.38 2.36
N GLY A 28 -5.64 -2.27 2.27
CA GLY A 28 -5.17 -3.11 3.37
C GLY A 28 -4.65 -2.28 4.56
N LEU A 29 -3.83 -1.26 4.31
CA LEU A 29 -3.34 -0.35 5.34
C LEU A 29 -4.49 0.33 6.09
N VAL A 30 -5.50 0.85 5.38
CA VAL A 30 -6.66 1.50 6.00
C VAL A 30 -7.41 0.53 6.94
N LEU A 31 -7.54 -0.74 6.56
CA LEU A 31 -8.15 -1.76 7.43
C LEU A 31 -7.32 -2.05 8.69
N VAL A 32 -5.98 -2.07 8.57
CA VAL A 32 -5.08 -2.23 9.72
C VAL A 32 -5.23 -1.04 10.67
N VAL A 33 -5.17 0.19 10.14
CA VAL A 33 -5.36 1.43 10.92
C VAL A 33 -6.72 1.44 11.62
N PHE A 34 -7.77 1.06 10.89
CA PHE A 34 -9.12 0.97 11.47
C PHE A 34 -9.18 -0.05 12.61
N THR A 35 -8.54 -1.21 12.43
CA THR A 35 -8.47 -2.25 13.47
C THR A 35 -7.68 -1.76 14.68
N ASP A 36 -6.57 -1.03 14.48
CA ASP A 36 -5.80 -0.42 15.57
C ASP A 36 -6.65 0.57 16.36
N VAL A 37 -7.35 1.48 15.67
CA VAL A 37 -8.26 2.45 16.31
C VAL A 37 -9.37 1.73 17.07
N VAL A 38 -10.01 0.71 16.49
CA VAL A 38 -11.05 -0.06 17.21
C VAL A 38 -10.47 -0.74 18.44
N MET A 39 -9.35 -1.44 18.34
CA MET A 39 -8.71 -2.12 19.48
C MET A 39 -8.27 -1.14 20.56
N ARG A 40 -7.74 0.01 20.16
CA ARG A 40 -7.27 1.05 21.07
C ARG A 40 -8.42 1.71 21.83
N TYR A 41 -9.52 2.05 21.14
CA TYR A 41 -10.62 2.79 21.75
C TYR A 41 -11.68 1.89 22.40
N LEU A 42 -12.00 0.71 21.87
CA LEU A 42 -12.94 -0.23 22.49
C LEU A 42 -12.28 -1.11 23.55
N PHE A 43 -11.08 -1.63 23.28
CA PHE A 43 -10.45 -2.65 24.11
C PHE A 43 -9.30 -2.11 24.98
N ASN A 44 -9.00 -0.80 24.91
CA ASN A 44 -7.90 -0.14 25.64
C ASN A 44 -6.54 -0.87 25.51
N THR A 45 -6.40 -1.70 24.47
CA THR A 45 -5.24 -2.56 24.25
C THR A 45 -4.62 -2.15 22.93
N SER A 46 -3.50 -1.44 23.00
CA SER A 46 -2.68 -1.13 21.83
C SER A 46 -1.57 -2.17 21.71
N TYR A 47 -1.56 -2.90 20.59
CA TYR A 47 -0.47 -3.80 20.25
C TYR A 47 0.58 -3.02 19.46
N VAL A 48 1.79 -2.88 20.01
CA VAL A 48 2.93 -2.22 19.35
C VAL A 48 3.24 -2.87 17.99
N PHE A 49 3.00 -4.17 17.86
CA PHE A 49 3.15 -4.91 16.62
C PHE A 49 2.27 -4.37 15.48
N THR A 50 1.02 -3.97 15.77
CA THR A 50 0.11 -3.41 14.76
C THR A 50 0.63 -2.07 14.25
N GLN A 51 1.12 -1.22 15.15
CA GLN A 51 1.73 0.07 14.81
C GLN A 51 3.01 -0.07 13.98
N GLU A 52 3.90 -1.01 14.31
CA GLU A 52 5.09 -1.26 13.49
C GLU A 52 4.72 -1.75 12.08
N LEU A 53 3.67 -2.57 11.97
CA LEU A 53 3.19 -3.10 10.70
C LEU A 53 2.54 -2.00 9.84
N GLU A 54 1.79 -1.08 10.45
CA GLU A 54 1.30 0.14 9.78
C GLU A 54 2.46 0.97 9.24
N TRP A 55 3.50 1.19 10.03
CA TRP A 55 4.65 2.00 9.63
C TRP A 55 5.40 1.37 8.43
N HIS A 56 5.57 0.06 8.42
CA HIS A 56 6.18 -0.68 7.31
C HIS A 56 5.29 -0.66 6.06
N LEU A 57 3.98 -0.89 6.20
CA LEU A 57 3.04 -0.83 5.08
C LEU A 57 2.97 0.58 4.48
N PHE A 58 2.97 1.61 5.32
CA PHE A 58 3.00 3.01 4.88
C PHE A 58 4.29 3.34 4.12
N GLY A 59 5.45 2.92 4.63
CA GLY A 59 6.73 3.07 3.94
C GLY A 59 6.78 2.33 2.60
N PHE A 60 6.23 1.12 2.55
CA PHE A 60 6.14 0.32 1.31
C PHE A 60 5.24 0.96 0.26
N ILE A 61 4.07 1.49 0.67
CA ILE A 61 3.17 2.24 -0.21
C ILE A 61 3.87 3.49 -0.75
N PHE A 62 4.58 4.24 0.10
CA PHE A 62 5.27 5.47 -0.31
C PHE A 62 6.45 5.24 -1.25
N LEU A 63 7.09 4.07 -1.18
CA LEU A 63 8.24 3.74 -2.04
C LEU A 63 7.82 3.23 -3.42
N ILE A 64 6.63 2.62 -3.52
CA ILE A 64 6.14 1.95 -4.73
C ILE A 64 5.07 2.77 -5.46
N GLY A 65 4.23 3.50 -4.74
CA GLY A 65 3.22 4.42 -5.28
C GLY A 65 3.79 5.78 -5.60
#